data_AF-A0A7W1WMN7-F1
#
_entry.id   AF-A0A7W1WMN7-F1
#
_cell.length_a   1.000
_cell.length_b   1.000
_cell.length_c   1.000
_cell.angle_alpha   90.00
_cell.angle_beta   90.00
_cell.angle_gamma   90.00
#
_symmetry.space_group_name_H-M   'P 1'
#
loop_
_entity.id
_entity.type
_entity.pdbx_description
1 polymer ?
#
loop_
_entity_poly.entity_id
_entity_poly.type
_entity_poly.pdbx_seq_one_letter_code
_entity_poly.pdbx_strand_id
1 'polypeptide(L)'
;MIISPLYEEIFFRGMIYGFLRKRFNMFHSLWISAILFSLAHWPNWNILLLNFINGILFAYVYEKTKSAFASAFVHALVNLVIVAELLL
;
A
#
# COMPACT_ATOMS: atom_id res chain seq x y z
N MET A 1 13.16 8.24 -2.78
CA MET A 1 11.98 8.63 -1.97
C MET A 1 11.82 7.69 -0.77
N ILE A 2 12.82 7.55 0.12
CA ILE A 2 12.78 6.54 1.23
C ILE A 2 11.75 6.91 2.31
N ILE A 3 11.48 8.20 2.48
CA ILE A 3 10.52 8.70 3.47
C ILE A 3 9.06 8.62 2.95
N SER A 4 8.85 8.66 1.62
CA SER A 4 7.52 8.64 1.00
C SER A 4 6.70 7.39 1.40
N PRO A 5 7.26 6.17 1.34
CA PRO A 5 6.54 4.96 1.76
C PRO A 5 6.04 5.01 3.20
N LEU A 6 6.80 5.61 4.12
CA LEU A 6 6.39 5.63 5.52
C LEU A 6 5.16 6.49 5.74
N TYR A 7 5.13 7.71 5.18
CA TYR A 7 3.96 8.58 5.33
C TYR A 7 2.72 8.01 4.62
N GLU A 8 2.91 7.45 3.43
CA GLU A 8 1.84 6.78 2.70
C GLU A 8 1.27 5.62 3.53
N GLU A 9 2.11 4.74 4.07
CA GLU A 9 1.63 3.58 4.83
C GLU A 9 1.02 3.98 6.19
N ILE A 10 1.50 5.03 6.85
CA ILE A 10 0.81 5.59 8.03
C ILE A 10 -0.59 6.06 7.66
N PHE A 11 -0.74 6.78 6.55
CA PHE A 11 -2.03 7.30 6.09
C PHE A 11 -2.98 6.16 5.66
N PHE A 12 -2.55 5.32 4.72
CA PHE A 12 -3.38 4.28 4.14
C PHE A 12 -3.61 3.10 5.08
N ARG A 13 -2.66 2.73 5.94
CA ARG A 13 -2.81 1.58 6.84
C ARG A 13 -3.25 1.97 8.23
N GLY A 14 -2.56 2.93 8.83
CA GLY A 14 -2.88 3.41 10.17
C GLY A 14 -4.27 4.03 10.24
N MET A 15 -4.61 4.89 9.27
CA MET A 15 -5.89 5.60 9.27
C MET A 15 -6.96 4.94 8.41
N ILE A 16 -6.76 4.85 7.08
CA ILE A 16 -7.82 4.37 6.17
C ILE A 16 -8.15 2.90 6.45
N TYR A 17 -7.17 1.99 6.36
CA TYR A 17 -7.40 0.57 6.59
C TYR A 17 -7.87 0.31 8.04
N GLY A 18 -7.26 0.96 9.02
CA GLY A 18 -7.69 0.90 10.42
C GLY A 18 -9.16 1.32 10.63
N PHE A 19 -9.61 2.37 9.95
CA PHE A 19 -11.00 2.82 9.97
C PHE A 19 -11.94 1.82 9.28
N LEU A 20 -11.54 1.26 8.13
CA LEU A 20 -12.32 0.28 7.39
C LEU A 20 -12.48 -1.03 8.18
N ARG A 21 -11.42 -1.51 8.85
CA ARG A 21 -11.48 -2.74 9.64
C ARG A 21 -12.40 -2.68 10.85
N LYS A 22 -12.71 -1.48 11.34
CA LYS A 22 -13.73 -1.28 12.39
C LYS A 22 -15.16 -1.47 11.88
N ARG A 23 -15.38 -1.46 10.56
CA ARG A 23 -16.71 -1.50 9.92
C ARG A 23 -16.91 -2.69 9.00
N PHE A 24 -15.84 -3.20 8.42
CA PHE A 24 -15.86 -4.25 7.42
C PHE A 24 -14.92 -5.40 7.82
N ASN A 25 -15.18 -6.57 7.23
CA ASN A 25 -14.26 -7.69 7.36
C ASN A 25 -12.91 -7.42 6.67
N MET A 26 -11.94 -8.31 6.88
CA MET A 26 -10.60 -8.19 6.31
C MET A 26 -10.64 -8.04 4.79
N PHE A 27 -11.40 -8.90 4.10
CA PHE A 27 -11.46 -8.91 2.64
C PHE A 27 -11.89 -7.55 2.07
N HIS A 28 -13.06 -7.04 2.47
CA HIS A 28 -13.54 -5.75 1.97
C HIS A 28 -12.59 -4.59 2.33
N SER A 29 -12.00 -4.62 3.52
CA SER A 29 -11.06 -3.58 3.94
C SER A 29 -9.78 -3.57 3.10
N LEU A 30 -9.26 -4.75 2.72
CA LEU A 30 -8.09 -4.88 1.83
C LEU A 30 -8.40 -4.27 0.47
N TRP A 31 -9.51 -4.68 -0.13
CA TRP A 31 -9.91 -4.23 -1.47
C TRP A 31 -10.16 -2.73 -1.52
N ILE A 32 -10.98 -2.19 -0.61
CA ILE A 32 -11.30 -0.75 -0.59
C ILE A 32 -10.03 0.08 -0.34
N SER A 33 -9.20 -0.32 0.62
CA SER A 33 -7.95 0.40 0.92
C SER A 33 -6.97 0.36 -0.26
N ALA A 34 -6.88 -0.76 -0.97
CA ALA A 34 -6.03 -0.91 -2.16
C ALA A 34 -6.55 -0.10 -3.36
N ILE A 35 -7.87 -0.03 -3.57
CA ILE A 35 -8.47 0.84 -4.61
C ILE A 35 -8.10 2.30 -4.33
N LEU A 36 -8.30 2.77 -3.09
CA LEU A 36 -7.97 4.14 -2.72
C LEU A 36 -6.47 4.44 -2.87
N PHE A 37 -5.61 3.49 -2.51
CA PHE A 37 -4.17 3.61 -2.70
C PHE A 37 -3.81 3.72 -4.19
N SER A 38 -4.36 2.85 -5.04
CA SER A 38 -4.14 2.90 -6.49
C SER A 38 -4.60 4.23 -7.10
N LEU A 39 -5.80 4.69 -6.76
CA LEU A 39 -6.36 5.95 -7.27
C LEU A 39 -5.56 7.19 -6.85
N ALA A 40 -4.88 7.15 -5.70
CA ALA A 40 -4.00 8.24 -5.27
C ALA A 40 -2.76 8.42 -6.16
N HIS A 41 -2.45 7.43 -7.01
CA HIS A 41 -1.32 7.46 -7.95
C HIS A 41 -1.73 7.85 -9.38
N TRP A 42 -2.99 8.25 -9.58
CA TRP A 42 -3.46 8.89 -10.80
C TRP A 42 -2.69 10.17 -11.13
N PRO A 43 -2.44 10.54 -12.42
CA PRO A 43 -2.94 9.96 -13.68
C PRO A 43 -2.04 8.91 -14.32
N ASN A 44 -1.09 8.32 -13.60
CA ASN A 44 -0.21 7.34 -14.22
C ASN A 44 -0.93 5.98 -14.40
N TRP A 45 -1.70 5.89 -15.47
CA TRP A 45 -2.55 4.76 -15.82
C TRP A 45 -1.81 3.42 -15.88
N ASN A 46 -0.57 3.44 -16.37
CA ASN A 46 0.23 2.22 -16.58
C ASN A 46 0.57 1.50 -15.27
N ILE A 47 0.56 2.23 -14.14
CA ILE A 47 0.94 1.68 -12.83
C ILE A 47 -0.26 1.49 -11.90
N LEU A 48 -1.49 1.84 -12.29
CA LEU A 48 -2.65 1.73 -11.40
C LEU A 48 -2.93 0.29 -10.97
N LEU A 49 -2.88 -0.67 -11.91
CA LEU A 49 -3.09 -2.08 -11.58
C LEU A 49 -1.97 -2.62 -10.67
N LEU A 50 -0.73 -2.24 -10.93
CA LEU A 50 0.41 -2.62 -10.10
C LEU A 50 0.28 -2.02 -8.68
N ASN A 51 -0.07 -0.74 -8.57
CA ASN A 51 -0.32 -0.07 -7.29
C ASN A 51 -1.51 -0.67 -6.53
N PHE A 52 -2.53 -1.15 -7.24
CA PHE A 52 -3.64 -1.86 -6.61
C PHE A 52 -3.17 -3.18 -5.98
N ILE A 53 -2.42 -3.99 -6.72
CA ILE A 53 -1.86 -5.26 -6.22
C ILE A 53 -0.93 -5.01 -5.03
N ASN A 54 -0.04 -4.02 -5.16
CA ASN A 54 0.85 -3.60 -4.07
C ASN A 54 0.06 -3.08 -2.86
N GLY A 55 -1.00 -2.32 -3.09
CA GLY A 55 -1.90 -1.84 -2.04
C GLY A 55 -2.56 -2.98 -1.26
N ILE A 56 -2.93 -4.09 -1.92
CA ILE A 56 -3.42 -5.30 -1.24
C ILE A 56 -2.31 -5.92 -0.39
N LEU A 57 -1.10 -6.10 -0.97
CA LEU A 57 0.04 -6.67 -0.28
C LEU A 57 0.38 -5.89 1.00
N PHE A 58 0.49 -4.57 0.89
CA PHE A 58 0.82 -3.68 2.01
C PHE A 58 -0.28 -3.69 3.08
N ALA A 59 -1.55 -3.64 2.66
CA ALA A 59 -2.68 -3.78 3.58
C ALA A 59 -2.70 -5.13 4.29
N TYR A 60 -2.31 -6.21 3.61
CA TYR A 60 -2.20 -7.54 4.21
C TYR A 60 -1.03 -7.66 5.20
N VAL A 61 0.13 -7.10 4.88
CA VAL A 61 1.27 -7.00 5.80
C VAL A 61 0.86 -6.25 7.06
N TYR A 62 0.19 -5.11 6.92
CA TYR A 62 -0.34 -4.38 8.06
C TYR A 62 -1.41 -5.20 8.83
N GLU A 63 -2.31 -5.91 8.15
CA GLU A 63 -3.30 -6.74 8.82
C GLU A 63 -2.67 -7.79 9.73
N LYS A 64 -1.55 -8.40 9.30
CA LYS A 64 -0.83 -9.42 10.06
C LYS A 64 0.07 -8.86 11.16
N THR A 65 0.72 -7.73 10.89
CA THR A 65 1.75 -7.17 11.79
C THR A 65 1.23 -6.06 12.69
N LYS A 66 0.11 -5.42 12.32
CA LYS A 66 -0.40 -4.17 12.89
C LYS A 66 0.62 -3.04 12.92
N SER A 67 1.59 -3.05 12.00
CA SER A 67 2.69 -2.10 11.95
C SER A 67 2.77 -1.40 10.60
N ALA A 68 2.56 -0.08 10.59
CA ALA A 68 2.77 0.73 9.39
C ALA A 68 4.24 0.73 8.96
N PHE A 69 5.18 0.63 9.92
CA PHE A 69 6.61 0.49 9.63
C PHE A 69 6.93 -0.80 8.88
N ALA A 70 6.33 -1.94 9.27
CA ALA A 70 6.52 -3.19 8.56
C ALA A 70 6.00 -3.12 7.11
N SER A 71 4.82 -2.50 6.94
CA SER A 71 4.26 -2.24 5.61
C SER A 71 5.15 -1.32 4.77
N ALA A 72 5.65 -0.23 5.37
CA ALA A 72 6.55 0.73 4.72
C ALA A 72 7.88 0.10 4.31
N PHE A 73 8.40 -0.84 5.11
CA PHE A 73 9.60 -1.60 4.76
C PHE A 73 9.36 -2.47 3.51
N VAL A 74 8.26 -3.23 3.47
CA VAL A 74 7.89 -4.03 2.29
C VAL A 74 7.65 -3.14 1.08
N HIS A 75 7.00 -2.00 1.24
CA HIS A 75 6.79 -1.02 0.18
C HIS A 75 8.12 -0.48 -0.36
N ALA A 76 9.06 -0.10 0.51
CA ALA A 76 10.38 0.34 0.08
C ALA A 76 11.15 -0.74 -0.71
N LEU A 77 11.04 -2.02 -0.31
CA LEU A 77 11.62 -3.15 -1.06
C LEU A 77 11.00 -3.33 -2.44
N VAL A 78 9.68 -3.25 -2.55
CA VAL A 78 8.98 -3.32 -3.85
C VAL A 78 9.44 -2.19 -4.77
N ASN A 79 9.53 -0.96 -4.25
CA ASN A 79 10.01 0.18 -5.03
C ASN A 79 11.46 0.00 -5.46
N LEU A 80 12.32 -0.57 -4.62
CA LEU A 80 13.70 -0.85 -4.97
C LEU A 80 13.81 -1.85 -6.13
N VAL A 81 13.01 -2.92 -6.12
CA VAL A 81 12.98 -3.91 -7.21
C VAL A 81 12.52 -3.27 -8.52
N ILE A 82 11.43 -2.49 -8.49
CA ILE A 82 10.91 -1.80 -9.68
C ILE A 82 11.96 -0.84 -10.25
N VAL A 83 12.61 -0.04 -9.40
CA VAL A 83 13.67 0.89 -9.84
C VAL A 83 14.87 0.13 -10.42
N ALA A 84 15.24 -1.02 -9.84
CA ALA A 84 16.33 -1.83 -10.38
C ALA A 84 16.01 -2.39 -11.77
N GLU A 85 14.79 -2.87 -12.02
CA GLU A 85 14.35 -3.34 -13.34
C GLU A 85 14.33 -2.21 -14.39
N LEU A 86 14.02 -0.99 -13.98
CA LEU A 86 14.04 0.20 -14.85
C LEU A 86 15.45 0.65 -15.27
N LEU A 87 16.50 0.19 -14.58
CA LEU A 87 17.89 0.57 -14.81
C LEU A 87 18.68 -0.50 -15.61
N LEU A 88 18.06 -1.64 -15.92
CA LEU A 88 18.61 -2.75 -16.71
C LEU A 88 18.00 -2.76 -18.11
#